data_AF-A0A3C1P867-F1
#
_entry.id   AF-A0A3C1P867-F1
#
_cell.length_a   1.000
_cell.length_b   1.000
_cell.length_c   1.000
_cell.angle_alpha   90.00
_cell.angle_beta   90.00
_cell.angle_gamma   90.00
#
_symmetry.space_group_name_H-M   'P 1'
#
loop_
_entity.id
_entity.type
_entity.pdbx_description
1 polymer ?
#
loop_
_entity_poly.entity_id
_entity_poly.type
_entity_poly.pdbx_seq_one_letter_code
_entity_poly.pdbx_strand_id
1 'polypeptide(L)'
;MQVNEIEWSEAEKEVAKAAFDTAYKREIKALIDEVRKQSSAIVEIDDIWRLHDFLSARRHNIDGKYDYEYSGLIFIFASLVKEG
;
A
#
# COMPACT_ATOMS: atom_id res chain seq x y z
N MET A 1 -8.50 -21.53 7.19
CA MET A 1 -7.71 -21.46 8.44
C MET A 1 -8.54 -20.70 9.45
N GLN A 2 -8.80 -21.25 10.64
CA GLN A 2 -9.33 -20.48 11.75
C GLN A 2 -8.20 -19.58 12.24
N VAL A 3 -8.30 -18.28 11.94
CA VAL A 3 -7.46 -17.27 12.58
C VAL A 3 -8.07 -17.11 13.97
N ASN A 4 -7.37 -17.56 15.02
CA ASN A 4 -7.75 -17.21 16.38
C ASN A 4 -7.82 -15.67 16.45
N GLU A 5 -8.90 -15.12 17.01
CA GLU A 5 -8.96 -13.69 17.29
C GLU A 5 -7.81 -13.37 18.23
N ILE A 6 -6.79 -12.68 17.70
CA ILE A 6 -5.70 -12.16 18.50
C ILE A 6 -6.31 -10.99 19.27
N GLU A 7 -6.35 -11.10 20.59
CA GLU A 7 -6.76 -10.00 21.44
C GLU A 7 -5.61 -8.98 21.51
N TRP A 8 -5.77 -7.87 20.79
CA TRP A 8 -4.85 -6.74 20.81
C TRP A 8 -5.15 -5.88 22.04
N SER A 9 -4.12 -5.55 22.83
CA SER A 9 -4.22 -4.51 23.84
C SER A 9 -4.38 -3.13 23.19
N GLU A 10 -4.88 -2.15 23.95
CA GLU A 10 -5.04 -0.78 23.44
C GLU A 10 -3.71 -0.17 22.98
N ALA A 11 -2.62 -0.41 23.70
CA ALA A 11 -1.29 0.05 23.31
C ALA A 11 -0.82 -0.59 21.99
N GLU A 12 -1.09 -1.88 21.78
CA GLU A 12 -0.71 -2.56 20.53
C GLU A 12 -1.57 -2.07 19.35
N LYS A 13 -2.86 -1.79 19.57
CA LYS A 13 -3.72 -1.18 18.54
C LYS A 13 -3.22 0.21 18.12
N GLU A 14 -2.81 1.04 19.07
CA GLU A 14 -2.26 2.37 18.78
C GLU A 14 -0.99 2.29 17.94
N VAL A 15 -0.04 1.44 18.34
CA VAL A 15 1.22 1.25 17.60
C VAL A 15 0.97 0.63 16.23
N ALA A 16 0.08 -0.36 16.13
CA ALA A 16 -0.28 -0.98 14.86
C ALA A 16 -0.88 0.03 13.89
N LYS A 17 -1.83 0.84 14.34
CA LYS A 17 -2.43 1.89 13.51
C LYS A 17 -1.38 2.90 13.05
N ALA A 18 -0.51 3.35 13.94
CA ALA A 18 0.55 4.29 13.59
C ALA A 18 1.53 3.71 12.54
N ALA A 19 1.90 2.44 12.68
CA ALA A 19 2.76 1.74 11.71
C ALA A 19 2.07 1.59 10.35
N PHE A 20 0.80 1.20 10.35
CA PHE A 20 -0.02 1.06 9.15
C PHE A 20 -0.16 2.38 8.39
N ASP A 21 -0.54 3.46 9.09
CA ASP A 21 -0.65 4.80 8.51
C ASP A 21 0.69 5.30 7.95
N THR A 22 1.79 4.99 8.64
CA THR A 22 3.14 5.36 8.20
C THR A 22 3.52 4.62 6.92
N ALA A 23 3.23 3.31 6.85
CA ALA A 23 3.48 2.52 5.66
C ALA A 23 2.67 3.03 4.46
N TYR A 24 1.38 3.32 4.67
CA TYR A 24 0.53 3.92 3.64
C TYR A 24 1.12 5.24 3.10
N LYS A 25 1.50 6.15 4.00
CA LYS A 25 2.12 7.44 3.61
C LYS A 25 3.41 7.24 2.81
N ARG A 26 4.25 6.26 3.17
CA ARG A 26 5.48 5.94 2.44
C ARG A 26 5.17 5.41 1.04
N GLU A 27 4.24 4.47 0.92
CA GLU A 27 3.86 3.90 -0.37
C GLU A 27 3.23 4.94 -1.30
N ILE A 28 2.36 5.81 -0.79
CA ILE A 28 1.76 6.90 -1.56
C ILE A 28 2.83 7.90 -2.01
N LYS A 29 3.77 8.27 -1.14
CA LYS A 29 4.87 9.17 -1.51
C LYS A 29 5.71 8.56 -2.65
N ALA A 30 6.10 7.30 -2.52
CA ALA A 30 6.87 6.59 -3.54
C ALA A 30 6.10 6.51 -4.88
N LEU A 31 4.78 6.26 -4.83
CA LEU A 31 3.93 6.27 -6.01
C LEU A 31 3.90 7.65 -6.68
N ILE A 32 3.75 8.73 -5.92
CA ILE A 32 3.77 10.10 -6.46
C ILE A 32 5.10 10.40 -7.15
N ASP A 33 6.22 10.04 -6.53
CA ASP A 33 7.56 10.30 -7.08
C ASP A 33 7.81 9.50 -8.37
N GLU A 34 7.36 8.23 -8.41
CA GLU A 34 7.46 7.40 -9.62
C GLU A 34 6.57 7.93 -10.75
N VAL A 35 5.33 8.34 -10.44
CA VAL A 35 4.43 8.96 -11.43
C VAL A 35 5.03 10.22 -12.01
N ARG A 36 5.63 11.09 -11.18
CA ARG A 36 6.33 12.30 -11.67
C ARG A 36 7.47 11.95 -12.61
N LYS A 37 8.30 10.97 -12.24
CA LYS A 37 9.42 10.50 -13.06
C LYS A 37 8.94 9.95 -14.41
N GLN A 38 7.98 9.03 -14.42
CA GLN A 38 7.42 8.49 -15.66
C GLN A 38 6.76 9.57 -16.51
N SER A 39 5.97 10.47 -15.89
CA SER A 39 5.32 11.58 -16.60
C SER A 39 6.32 12.50 -17.29
N SER A 40 7.46 12.78 -16.65
CA SER A 40 8.51 13.62 -17.25
C SER A 40 9.23 12.98 -18.44
N ALA A 41 9.10 11.66 -18.63
CA ALA A 41 9.75 10.90 -19.68
C ALA A 41 8.83 10.58 -20.87
N ILE A 42 7.58 11.05 -20.86
CA ILE A 42 6.61 10.82 -21.94
C ILE A 42 7.05 11.56 -23.20
N VAL A 43 7.15 10.82 -24.31
CA VAL A 43 7.45 11.37 -25.64
C VAL A 43 6.35 11.03 -26.64
N GLU A 44 5.73 9.86 -26.49
CA GLU A 44 4.71 9.36 -27.41
C GLU A 44 3.43 8.94 -26.69
N ILE A 45 2.35 8.75 -27.47
CA ILE A 45 1.04 8.37 -26.93
C ILE A 45 1.09 7.00 -26.21
N ASP A 46 1.96 6.11 -26.63
CA ASP A 46 2.13 4.79 -26.00
C ASP A 46 2.69 4.90 -24.58
N ASP A 47 3.50 5.93 -24.27
CA ASP A 47 4.00 6.17 -22.92
C ASP A 47 2.86 6.59 -21.98
N ILE A 48 1.88 7.33 -22.49
CA ILE A 48 0.67 7.70 -21.73
C ILE A 48 -0.14 6.45 -21.39
N TRP A 49 -0.32 5.54 -22.35
CA TRP A 49 -1.04 4.28 -22.11
C TRP A 49 -0.33 3.39 -21.08
N ARG A 50 1.01 3.30 -21.14
CA ARG A 50 1.80 2.58 -20.13
C ARG A 50 1.64 3.19 -18.74
N LEU A 51 1.65 4.52 -18.63
CA LEU A 51 1.44 5.21 -17.36
C LEU A 51 0.01 4.95 -16.82
N HIS A 52 -0.99 4.96 -17.70
CA HIS A 52 -2.38 4.63 -17.33
C HIS A 52 -2.50 3.20 -16.77
N ASP A 53 -1.90 2.23 -17.43
CA ASP A 53 -1.96 0.82 -17.01
C ASP A 53 -1.23 0.62 -15.67
N PHE A 54 -0.07 1.26 -15.52
CA PHE A 54 0.65 1.31 -14.24
C PHE A 54 -0.22 1.88 -13.11
N LEU A 55 -0.85 3.03 -13.33
CA LEU A 55 -1.72 3.67 -12.33
C LEU A 55 -2.93 2.80 -11.98
N SER A 56 -3.54 2.15 -12.98
CA SER A 56 -4.67 1.25 -12.80
C SER A 56 -4.30 0.05 -11.92
N ALA A 57 -3.15 -0.57 -12.18
CA ALA A 57 -2.64 -1.67 -11.36
C ALA A 57 -2.30 -1.22 -9.92
N ARG A 58 -1.63 -0.06 -9.77
CA ARG A 58 -1.26 0.47 -8.45
C ARG A 58 -2.48 0.83 -7.61
N ARG A 59 -3.52 1.43 -8.21
CA ARG A 59 -4.78 1.71 -7.52
C ARG A 59 -5.41 0.44 -6.97
N HIS A 60 -5.56 -0.59 -7.80
CA HIS A 60 -6.17 -1.85 -7.37
C HIS A 60 -5.39 -2.49 -6.20
N ASN A 61 -4.06 -2.47 -6.26
CA ASN A 61 -3.22 -3.01 -5.19
C ASN A 61 -3.36 -2.21 -3.89
N ILE A 62 -3.34 -0.88 -3.95
CA ILE A 62 -3.42 -0.03 -2.76
C ILE A 62 -4.82 -0.12 -2.12
N ASP A 63 -5.87 -0.05 -2.92
CA ASP A 63 -7.25 -0.15 -2.44
C ASP A 63 -7.50 -1.49 -1.71
N GLY A 64 -6.93 -2.59 -2.21
CA GLY A 64 -7.06 -3.91 -1.57
C GLY A 64 -6.12 -4.13 -0.37
N LYS A 65 -4.95 -3.51 -0.35
CA LYS A 65 -3.91 -3.74 0.68
C LYS A 65 -4.19 -2.99 1.98
N TYR A 66 -4.82 -1.83 1.90
CA TYR A 66 -5.04 -0.94 3.05
C TYR A 66 -6.48 -0.95 3.58
N ASP A 67 -7.19 -2.07 3.44
CA ASP A 67 -8.44 -2.29 4.16
C ASP A 67 -8.13 -2.64 5.63
N TYR A 68 -8.41 -1.70 6.54
CA TYR A 68 -7.99 -1.82 7.94
C TYR A 68 -8.96 -2.72 8.73
N GLU A 69 -8.70 -4.02 8.69
CA GLU A 69 -9.37 -5.02 9.52
C GLU A 69 -8.38 -5.74 10.45
N TYR A 70 -8.66 -5.74 11.76
CA TYR A 70 -7.78 -6.33 12.78
C TYR A 70 -7.56 -7.84 12.61
N SER A 71 -8.53 -8.55 12.03
CA SER A 71 -8.47 -9.98 11.70
C SER A 71 -7.40 -10.29 10.64
N GLY A 72 -7.12 -9.35 9.73
CA GLY A 72 -6.15 -9.48 8.64
C GLY A 72 -4.82 -8.75 8.88
N LEU A 73 -4.74 -7.94 9.93
CA LEU A 73 -3.66 -6.97 10.14
C LEU A 73 -2.25 -7.59 10.17
N ILE A 74 -2.09 -8.81 10.70
CA ILE A 74 -0.80 -9.52 10.70
C ILE A 74 -0.34 -9.86 9.28
N PHE A 75 -1.25 -10.28 8.40
CA PHE A 75 -0.91 -10.61 7.01
C PHE A 75 -0.53 -9.34 6.23
N ILE A 76 -1.16 -8.21 6.55
CA ILE A 76 -0.81 -6.91 5.98
C ILE A 76 0.60 -6.52 6.43
N PHE A 77 0.92 -6.60 7.73
CA PHE A 77 2.27 -6.30 8.22
C PHE A 77 3.35 -7.22 7.64
N ALA A 78 3.09 -8.52 7.52
CA ALA A 78 4.02 -9.44 6.89
C ALA A 78 4.30 -9.05 5.42
N SER A 79 3.27 -8.61 4.69
CA SER A 79 3.40 -8.14 3.31
C SER A 79 4.19 -6.83 3.24
N LEU A 80 3.93 -5.89 4.13
CA LEU A 80 4.68 -4.63 4.25
C LEU A 80 6.18 -4.89 4.53
N VAL A 81 6.50 -5.81 5.45
CA VAL A 81 7.90 -6.17 5.74
C VAL A 81 8.59 -6.81 4.54
N LYS A 82 7.87 -7.62 3.76
CA LYS A 82 8.39 -8.24 2.54
C LYS A 82 8.69 -7.21 1.43
N GLU A 83 7.88 -6.16 1.35
CA GLU A 83 7.97 -5.13 0.31
C GLU A 83 9.00 -4.04 0.61
N GLY A 84 9.31 -3.80 1.89
CA GLY A 84 10.37 -2.88 2.34
C GLY A 84 9.94 -1.41 2.40
#